data_AF-A0A815VVI1-F1
#
_entry.id   AF-A0A815VVI1-F1
#
_cell.length_a   1.000
_cell.length_b   1.000
_cell.length_c   1.000
_cell.angle_alpha   90.00
_cell.angle_beta   90.00
_cell.angle_gamma   90.00
#
_symmetry.space_group_name_H-M   'P 1'
#
loop_
_entity.id
_entity.type
_entity.pdbx_description
1 polymer ?
#
loop_
_entity_poly.entity_id
_entity_poly.type
_entity_poly.pdbx_seq_one_letter_code
_entity_poly.pdbx_strand_id
1 'polypeptide(L)'
;MYVSQQKQQQQMQSYEAESIAHHCEEQGDMREAYKVGAALAKENLSEQEQKLINEMTDDTVIVVPGTYDHIHHVLENLNIKFKTVTQQDLLTYPLREEQTVYVNCASSFPPAVAHHLRKFVENGGQLITTDWALANVLQIAFPEKVRHNGNMTGDEVVGIQVADPNNHLVKGFLPAAKLAEPLWWLESSSYPIEIVDKQNVRVLIRSKELGQKYKSDAVLITFDCGKGNVIHMISHFYLQRTETREQRHQMSAEQYAMDVNASEGVKKLSKEAKNLSYAKVQSTATSSAFIYNHLAERLTKYKS
;
A
#
# COMPACT_ATOMS: atom_id res chain seq x y z
N MET A 1 -18.70 -5.92 -49.55
CA MET A 1 -18.99 -6.37 -48.17
C MET A 1 -17.83 -7.11 -47.51
N TYR A 2 -17.08 -7.98 -48.19
CA TYR A 2 -15.96 -8.73 -47.58
C TYR A 2 -14.74 -7.87 -47.14
N VAL A 3 -14.43 -6.78 -47.87
CA VAL A 3 -13.25 -5.93 -47.60
C VAL A 3 -13.40 -5.07 -46.33
N SER A 4 -14.63 -4.76 -45.88
CA SER A 4 -14.82 -3.97 -44.66
C SER A 4 -14.70 -4.80 -43.38
N GLN A 5 -15.01 -6.10 -43.43
CA GLN A 5 -14.83 -7.02 -42.30
C GLN A 5 -13.34 -7.28 -42.02
N GLN A 6 -12.52 -7.46 -43.06
CA GLN A 6 -11.06 -7.63 -42.87
C GLN A 6 -10.38 -6.39 -42.31
N LYS A 7 -10.80 -5.18 -42.70
CA LYS A 7 -10.29 -3.92 -42.13
C LYS A 7 -10.69 -3.72 -40.67
N GLN A 8 -11.93 -4.05 -40.30
CA GLN A 8 -12.37 -4.01 -38.90
C GLN A 8 -11.64 -5.03 -38.03
N GLN A 9 -11.35 -6.22 -38.56
CA GLN A 9 -10.64 -7.27 -37.82
C GLN A 9 -9.16 -6.91 -37.61
N GLN A 10 -8.50 -6.32 -38.61
CA GLN A 10 -7.13 -5.79 -38.46
C GLN A 10 -7.06 -4.61 -37.47
N GLN A 11 -8.08 -3.75 -37.44
CA GLN A 11 -8.15 -2.62 -36.53
C GLN A 11 -8.42 -3.04 -35.07
N MET A 12 -9.20 -4.11 -34.84
CA MET A 12 -9.34 -4.68 -33.49
C MET A 12 -8.06 -5.39 -33.02
N GLN A 13 -7.40 -6.13 -33.91
CA GLN A 13 -6.13 -6.80 -33.58
C GLN A 13 -5.00 -5.81 -33.28
N SER A 14 -4.96 -4.66 -33.97
CA SER A 14 -3.99 -3.60 -33.66
C SER A 14 -4.30 -2.93 -32.31
N TYR A 15 -5.57 -2.69 -31.99
CA TYR A 15 -5.98 -2.15 -30.69
C TYR A 15 -5.65 -3.10 -29.54
N GLU A 16 -5.89 -4.40 -29.71
CA GLU A 16 -5.54 -5.42 -28.71
C GLU A 16 -4.02 -5.52 -28.52
N ALA A 17 -3.24 -5.48 -29.61
CA ALA A 17 -1.79 -5.51 -29.54
C ALA A 17 -1.20 -4.25 -28.87
N GLU A 18 -1.74 -3.06 -29.17
CA GLU A 18 -1.35 -1.79 -28.52
C GLU A 18 -1.73 -1.77 -27.04
N SER A 19 -2.91 -2.27 -26.67
CA SER A 19 -3.34 -2.38 -25.27
C SER A 19 -2.47 -3.35 -24.47
N ILE A 20 -2.10 -4.50 -25.05
CA ILE A 20 -1.20 -5.47 -24.43
C ILE A 20 0.21 -4.89 -24.28
N ALA A 21 0.72 -4.22 -25.31
CA ALA A 21 2.03 -3.57 -25.27
C ALA A 21 2.08 -2.47 -24.20
N HIS A 22 1.05 -1.61 -24.12
CA HIS A 22 0.94 -0.58 -23.09
C HIS A 22 0.89 -1.18 -21.69
N HIS A 23 0.13 -2.27 -21.49
CA HIS A 23 0.07 -2.96 -20.20
C HIS A 23 1.42 -3.60 -19.81
N CYS A 24 2.14 -4.19 -20.76
CA CYS A 24 3.48 -4.74 -20.53
C CYS A 24 4.53 -3.65 -20.24
N GLU A 25 4.46 -2.51 -20.93
CA GLU A 25 5.31 -1.34 -20.67
C GLU A 25 5.01 -0.72 -19.29
N GLU A 26 3.73 -0.56 -18.92
CA GLU A 26 3.34 -0.10 -17.58
C GLU A 26 3.83 -1.05 -16.47
N GLN A 27 3.77 -2.35 -16.69
CA GLN A 27 4.32 -3.33 -15.74
C GLN A 27 5.85 -3.27 -15.65
N GLY A 28 6.54 -3.04 -16.78
CA GLY A 28 7.99 -2.85 -16.82
C GLY A 28 8.43 -1.60 -16.05
N ASP A 29 7.76 -0.48 -16.32
CA ASP A 29 7.98 0.80 -15.63
C ASP A 29 7.73 0.69 -14.13
N MET A 30 6.66 0.00 -13.71
CA MET A 30 6.36 -0.16 -12.29
C MET A 30 7.39 -1.00 -11.55
N ARG A 31 7.94 -2.05 -12.18
CA ARG A 31 9.03 -2.83 -11.59
C ARG A 31 10.29 -1.99 -11.41
N GLU A 32 10.65 -1.18 -12.41
CA GLU A 32 11.80 -0.27 -12.28
C GLU A 32 11.54 0.82 -11.21
N ALA A 33 10.33 1.37 -11.14
CA ALA A 33 9.95 2.32 -10.11
C ALA A 33 10.07 1.70 -8.71
N TYR A 34 9.59 0.47 -8.51
CA TYR A 34 9.78 -0.24 -7.24
C TYR A 34 11.25 -0.51 -6.92
N LYS A 35 12.12 -0.80 -7.89
CA LYS A 35 13.56 -0.94 -7.61
C LYS A 35 14.15 0.34 -7.02
N VAL A 36 13.85 1.49 -7.64
CA VAL A 36 14.30 2.80 -7.15
C VAL A 36 13.67 3.12 -5.79
N GLY A 37 12.36 2.97 -5.66
CA GLY A 37 11.61 3.24 -4.44
C GLY A 37 12.04 2.36 -3.27
N ALA A 38 12.32 1.08 -3.52
CA ALA A 38 12.83 0.15 -2.53
C ALA A 38 14.23 0.55 -2.05
N ALA A 39 15.11 0.98 -2.96
CA ALA A 39 16.45 1.42 -2.61
C ALA A 39 16.42 2.68 -1.73
N LEU A 40 15.59 3.67 -2.09
CA LEU A 40 15.33 4.87 -1.30
C LEU A 40 14.77 4.56 0.09
N ALA A 41 13.82 3.63 0.17
CA ALA A 41 13.25 3.24 1.45
C ALA A 41 14.26 2.48 2.33
N LYS A 42 15.03 1.57 1.72
CA LYS A 42 15.99 0.73 2.44
C LYS A 42 17.18 1.51 3.01
N GLU A 43 17.67 2.53 2.31
CA GLU A 43 18.78 3.36 2.83
C GLU A 43 18.39 4.20 4.06
N ASN A 44 17.09 4.39 4.30
CA ASN A 44 16.58 5.07 5.50
C ASN A 44 16.46 4.15 6.72
N LEU A 45 16.66 2.83 6.55
CA LEU A 45 16.70 1.87 7.65
C LEU A 45 18.11 1.79 8.24
N SER A 46 18.19 1.63 9.56
CA SER A 46 19.45 1.29 10.23
C SER A 46 19.98 -0.07 9.77
N GLU A 47 21.29 -0.30 9.91
CA GLU A 47 21.92 -1.58 9.59
C GLU A 47 21.26 -2.76 10.32
N GLN A 48 20.86 -2.54 11.57
CA GLN A 48 20.18 -3.55 12.38
C GLN A 48 18.78 -3.86 11.81
N GLU A 49 17.98 -2.86 11.45
CA GLU A 49 16.66 -3.07 10.83
C GLU A 49 16.78 -3.81 9.49
N GLN A 50 17.75 -3.43 8.65
CA GLN A 50 18.02 -4.13 7.39
C GLN A 50 18.39 -5.60 7.63
N LYS A 51 19.22 -5.88 8.63
CA LYS A 51 19.59 -7.24 9.02
C LYS A 51 18.38 -8.06 9.47
N LEU A 52 17.54 -7.49 10.34
CA LEU A 52 16.31 -8.14 10.81
C LEU A 52 15.39 -8.53 9.64
N ILE A 53 15.20 -7.62 8.70
CA ILE A 53 14.35 -7.84 7.53
C ILE A 53 14.94 -8.92 6.62
N ASN A 54 16.26 -8.90 6.36
CA ASN A 54 16.90 -9.92 5.52
C ASN A 54 16.85 -11.33 6.15
N GLU A 55 16.82 -11.42 7.48
CA GLU A 55 16.79 -12.67 8.25
C GLU A 55 15.39 -13.27 8.45
N MET A 56 14.32 -12.58 8.01
CA MET A 56 12.95 -13.07 8.22
C MET A 56 12.70 -14.43 7.55
N THR A 57 11.81 -15.21 8.14
CA THR A 57 11.26 -16.43 7.56
C THR A 57 10.10 -16.10 6.63
N ASP A 58 9.79 -17.02 5.73
CA ASP A 58 8.65 -16.89 4.81
C ASP A 58 7.30 -16.80 5.51
N ASP A 59 7.19 -17.32 6.72
CA ASP A 59 5.98 -17.23 7.54
C ASP A 59 5.95 -16.06 8.53
N THR A 60 6.92 -15.12 8.47
CA THR A 60 6.86 -13.88 9.25
C THR A 60 5.75 -12.95 8.75
N VAL A 61 5.56 -12.91 7.43
CA VAL A 61 4.51 -12.16 6.75
C VAL A 61 3.52 -13.15 6.16
N ILE A 62 2.25 -13.03 6.54
CA ILE A 62 1.16 -13.83 6.00
C ILE A 62 0.33 -12.95 5.07
N VAL A 63 0.08 -13.41 3.85
CA VAL A 63 -0.76 -12.71 2.87
C VAL A 63 -2.05 -13.50 2.68
N VAL A 64 -3.17 -12.85 2.92
CA VAL A 64 -4.51 -13.36 2.65
C VAL A 64 -4.99 -12.71 1.36
N PRO A 65 -5.10 -13.47 0.25
CA PRO A 65 -5.49 -12.91 -1.03
C PRO A 65 -6.86 -12.22 -0.98
N GLY A 66 -6.98 -11.17 -1.78
CA GLY A 66 -8.20 -10.40 -1.98
C GLY A 66 -8.70 -10.50 -3.41
N THR A 67 -9.69 -9.68 -3.75
CA THR A 67 -10.28 -9.63 -5.09
C THR A 67 -9.49 -8.72 -6.05
N TYR A 68 -9.08 -7.54 -5.57
CA TYR A 68 -8.47 -6.48 -6.41
C TYR A 68 -7.07 -6.06 -5.95
N ASP A 69 -6.78 -6.12 -4.66
CA ASP A 69 -5.44 -5.79 -4.17
C ASP A 69 -4.46 -6.96 -4.29
N HIS A 70 -3.21 -6.65 -4.58
CA HIS A 70 -2.15 -7.60 -4.86
C HIS A 70 -0.84 -7.23 -4.14
N ILE A 71 -0.90 -7.06 -2.81
CA ILE A 71 0.30 -6.75 -2.00
C ILE A 71 1.49 -7.69 -2.24
N HIS A 72 1.23 -8.96 -2.61
CA HIS A 72 2.28 -9.93 -2.90
C HIS A 72 3.23 -9.45 -4.00
N HIS A 73 2.73 -8.75 -5.02
CA HIS A 73 3.61 -8.17 -6.05
C HIS A 73 4.49 -7.05 -5.48
N VAL A 74 3.99 -6.25 -4.53
CA VAL A 74 4.84 -5.26 -3.84
C VAL A 74 5.92 -6.00 -3.04
N LEU A 75 5.54 -6.99 -2.24
CA LEU A 75 6.48 -7.77 -1.42
C LEU A 75 7.55 -8.47 -2.27
N GLU A 76 7.17 -9.03 -3.42
CA GLU A 76 8.09 -9.61 -4.41
C GLU A 76 9.09 -8.57 -4.92
N ASN A 77 8.64 -7.39 -5.32
CA ASN A 77 9.53 -6.31 -5.77
C ASN A 77 10.46 -5.80 -4.65
N LEU A 78 10.03 -5.90 -3.39
CA LEU A 78 10.84 -5.55 -2.22
C LEU A 78 11.74 -6.69 -1.73
N ASN A 79 11.65 -7.89 -2.33
CA ASN A 79 12.29 -9.11 -1.86
C ASN A 79 11.93 -9.47 -0.40
N ILE A 80 10.71 -9.15 0.03
CA ILE A 80 10.17 -9.53 1.33
C ILE A 80 9.58 -10.93 1.21
N LYS A 81 9.98 -11.84 2.09
CA LYS A 81 9.44 -13.19 2.11
C LYS A 81 8.06 -13.16 2.74
N PHE A 82 7.13 -13.93 2.17
CA PHE A 82 5.78 -14.05 2.68
C PHE A 82 5.21 -15.44 2.39
N LYS A 83 4.15 -15.78 3.12
CA LYS A 83 3.37 -16.99 2.93
C LYS A 83 1.93 -16.65 2.65
N THR A 84 1.42 -17.17 1.54
CA THR A 84 0.00 -17.03 1.20
C THR A 84 -0.83 -18.03 1.98
N VAL A 85 -1.88 -17.56 2.64
CA VAL A 85 -2.85 -18.39 3.38
C VAL A 85 -4.26 -17.96 2.98
N THR A 86 -5.14 -18.91 2.65
CA THR A 86 -6.51 -18.57 2.26
C THR A 86 -7.33 -18.12 3.47
N GLN A 87 -8.44 -17.42 3.23
CA GLN A 87 -9.35 -17.01 4.31
C GLN A 87 -9.85 -18.21 5.13
N GLN A 88 -10.09 -19.35 4.49
CA GLN A 88 -10.60 -20.55 5.15
C GLN A 88 -9.51 -21.24 6.00
N ASP A 89 -8.28 -21.29 5.47
CA ASP A 89 -7.15 -21.94 6.15
C ASP A 89 -6.67 -21.13 7.37
N LEU A 90 -6.95 -19.82 7.42
CA LEU A 90 -6.62 -18.99 8.57
C LEU A 90 -7.18 -19.51 9.90
N LEU A 91 -8.33 -20.20 9.90
CA LEU A 91 -8.93 -20.71 11.13
C LEU A 91 -8.10 -21.81 11.80
N THR A 92 -7.33 -22.56 11.02
CA THR A 92 -6.50 -23.67 11.49
C THR A 92 -5.00 -23.35 11.41
N TYR A 93 -4.63 -22.28 10.72
CA TYR A 93 -3.25 -21.83 10.63
C TYR A 93 -2.74 -21.35 12.00
N PRO A 94 -1.56 -21.81 12.46
CA PRO A 94 -1.03 -21.42 13.76
C PRO A 94 -0.42 -20.02 13.71
N LEU A 95 -1.27 -18.99 13.78
CA LEU A 95 -0.85 -17.60 13.84
C LEU A 95 -0.06 -17.33 15.13
N ARG A 96 1.09 -16.66 14.99
CA ARG A 96 2.03 -16.37 16.08
C ARG A 96 2.16 -14.88 16.30
N GLU A 97 2.38 -14.48 17.54
CA GLU A 97 2.30 -13.09 17.94
C GLU A 97 3.31 -12.17 17.26
N GLU A 98 4.41 -12.65 16.69
CA GLU A 98 5.40 -11.84 15.96
C GLU A 98 4.99 -11.54 14.51
N GLN A 99 4.03 -12.28 13.95
CA GLN A 99 3.66 -12.20 12.54
C GLN A 99 2.94 -10.89 12.20
N THR A 100 3.03 -10.52 10.92
CA THR A 100 2.13 -9.55 10.29
C THR A 100 1.23 -10.27 9.29
N VAL A 101 -0.08 -10.08 9.41
CA VAL A 101 -1.08 -10.61 8.48
C VAL A 101 -1.61 -9.46 7.63
N TYR A 102 -1.41 -9.55 6.32
CA TYR A 102 -2.08 -8.72 5.33
C TYR A 102 -3.38 -9.38 4.89
N VAL A 103 -4.48 -8.63 4.94
CA VAL A 103 -5.73 -8.99 4.28
C VAL A 103 -6.00 -7.99 3.19
N ASN A 104 -5.75 -8.41 1.95
CA ASN A 104 -6.07 -7.64 0.76
C ASN A 104 -7.58 -7.39 0.68
N CYS A 105 -7.98 -6.37 -0.09
CA CYS A 105 -9.38 -6.02 -0.37
C CYS A 105 -10.27 -7.26 -0.55
N ALA A 106 -11.16 -7.50 0.41
CA ALA A 106 -11.97 -8.71 0.51
C ALA A 106 -13.45 -8.35 0.29
N SER A 107 -14.00 -8.73 -0.87
CA SER A 107 -15.43 -8.58 -1.20
C SER A 107 -16.35 -9.49 -0.37
N SER A 108 -15.79 -10.58 0.15
CA SER A 108 -16.42 -11.47 1.12
C SER A 108 -15.35 -11.98 2.06
N PHE A 109 -15.69 -12.05 3.36
CA PHE A 109 -14.81 -12.57 4.39
C PHE A 109 -15.65 -13.23 5.50
N PRO A 110 -15.42 -14.50 5.86
CA PRO A 110 -16.23 -15.16 6.86
C PRO A 110 -16.12 -14.47 8.24
N PRO A 111 -17.23 -14.15 8.93
CA PRO A 111 -17.19 -13.47 10.22
C PRO A 111 -16.36 -14.21 11.28
N ALA A 112 -16.39 -15.55 11.27
CA ALA A 112 -15.57 -16.37 12.16
C ALA A 112 -14.06 -16.13 11.97
N VAL A 113 -13.62 -15.91 10.73
CA VAL A 113 -12.22 -15.61 10.40
C VAL A 113 -11.88 -14.19 10.85
N ALA A 114 -12.79 -13.22 10.67
CA ALA A 114 -12.58 -11.85 11.14
C ALA A 114 -12.40 -11.80 12.68
N HIS A 115 -13.24 -12.53 13.42
CA HIS A 115 -13.08 -12.67 14.88
C HIS A 115 -11.82 -13.45 15.27
N HIS A 116 -11.37 -14.43 14.47
CA HIS A 116 -10.10 -15.11 14.68
C HIS A 116 -8.92 -14.13 14.54
N LEU A 117 -8.93 -13.26 13.53
CA LEU A 117 -7.95 -12.19 13.35
C LEU A 117 -7.96 -11.19 14.52
N ARG A 118 -9.14 -10.85 15.08
CA ARG A 118 -9.21 -10.04 16.31
C ARG A 118 -8.38 -10.67 17.43
N LYS A 119 -8.59 -11.96 17.71
CA LYS A 119 -7.85 -12.68 18.77
C LYS A 119 -6.35 -12.72 18.50
N PHE A 120 -5.95 -12.92 17.25
CA PHE A 120 -4.55 -12.86 16.85
C PHE A 120 -3.93 -11.49 17.18
N VAL A 121 -4.60 -10.39 16.84
CA VAL A 121 -4.13 -9.03 17.16
C VAL A 121 -4.10 -8.81 18.68
N GLU A 122 -5.16 -9.19 19.40
CA GLU A 122 -5.22 -9.07 20.86
C GLU A 122 -4.03 -9.76 21.55
N ASN A 123 -3.59 -10.90 21.01
CA ASN A 123 -2.46 -11.68 21.51
C ASN A 123 -1.08 -11.10 21.13
N GLY A 124 -1.01 -10.11 20.25
CA GLY A 124 0.25 -9.47 19.87
C GLY A 124 0.40 -9.28 18.37
N GLY A 125 -0.39 -9.99 17.55
CA GLY A 125 -0.38 -9.94 16.09
C GLY A 125 -0.51 -8.54 15.49
N GLN A 126 0.00 -8.36 14.28
CA GLN A 126 -0.25 -7.15 13.50
C GLN A 126 -1.16 -7.49 12.31
N LEU A 127 -2.27 -6.78 12.20
CA LEU A 127 -3.20 -6.92 11.08
C LEU A 127 -3.13 -5.67 10.19
N ILE A 128 -2.90 -5.88 8.90
CA ILE A 128 -2.93 -4.81 7.90
C ILE A 128 -4.02 -5.15 6.90
N THR A 129 -4.96 -4.22 6.67
CA THR A 129 -6.04 -4.45 5.72
C THR A 129 -6.21 -3.29 4.73
N THR A 130 -6.77 -3.59 3.56
CA THR A 130 -7.02 -2.59 2.51
C THR A 130 -8.47 -2.56 2.07
N ASP A 131 -8.93 -1.35 1.75
CA ASP A 131 -10.17 -1.04 1.06
C ASP A 131 -11.41 -1.80 1.60
N TRP A 132 -12.05 -2.69 0.84
CA TRP A 132 -13.31 -3.36 1.23
C TRP A 132 -13.17 -4.26 2.46
N ALA A 133 -11.95 -4.57 2.87
CA ALA A 133 -11.71 -5.20 4.17
C ALA A 133 -12.18 -4.31 5.34
N LEU A 134 -12.42 -3.01 5.13
CA LEU A 134 -13.07 -2.13 6.11
C LEU A 134 -14.40 -2.71 6.58
N ALA A 135 -15.33 -2.96 5.65
CA ALA A 135 -16.66 -3.46 6.00
C ALA A 135 -16.64 -4.96 6.27
N ASN A 136 -15.85 -5.72 5.50
CA ASN A 136 -15.87 -7.18 5.53
C ASN A 136 -14.97 -7.80 6.62
N VAL A 137 -13.99 -7.06 7.14
CA VAL A 137 -13.08 -7.56 8.18
C VAL A 137 -13.13 -6.66 9.41
N LEU A 138 -12.80 -5.38 9.25
CA LEU A 138 -12.61 -4.49 10.41
C LEU A 138 -13.91 -4.16 11.13
N GLN A 139 -14.97 -3.83 10.41
CA GLN A 139 -16.27 -3.52 11.02
C GLN A 139 -16.85 -4.74 11.74
N ILE A 140 -16.52 -5.96 11.30
CA ILE A 140 -16.93 -7.20 11.96
C ILE A 140 -16.05 -7.50 13.17
N ALA A 141 -14.74 -7.39 13.02
CA ALA A 141 -13.76 -7.72 14.06
C ALA A 141 -13.63 -6.65 15.14
N PHE A 142 -13.82 -5.37 14.80
CA PHE A 142 -13.61 -4.19 15.65
C PHE A 142 -14.73 -3.14 15.43
N PRO A 143 -16.01 -3.51 15.60
CA PRO A 143 -17.16 -2.63 15.34
C PRO A 143 -17.14 -1.34 16.15
N GLU A 144 -16.45 -1.34 17.29
CA GLU A 144 -16.28 -0.19 18.16
C GLU A 144 -15.27 0.84 17.64
N LYS A 145 -14.39 0.45 16.71
CA LYS A 145 -13.27 1.29 16.26
C LYS A 145 -13.61 2.06 14.99
N VAL A 146 -14.06 1.35 13.97
CA VAL A 146 -14.28 1.91 12.62
C VAL A 146 -15.44 1.24 11.91
N ARG A 147 -15.99 1.94 10.92
CA ARG A 147 -17.00 1.39 10.02
C ARG A 147 -16.92 2.05 8.64
N HIS A 148 -17.56 1.43 7.67
CA HIS A 148 -17.84 2.06 6.38
C HIS A 148 -18.92 3.13 6.54
N ASN A 149 -18.70 4.29 5.92
CA ASN A 149 -19.60 5.44 6.08
C ASN A 149 -20.81 5.43 5.12
N GLY A 150 -20.94 4.39 4.29
CA GLY A 150 -22.03 4.22 3.32
C GLY A 150 -21.78 4.85 1.94
N ASN A 151 -20.70 5.61 1.75
CA ASN A 151 -20.32 6.18 0.45
C ASN A 151 -19.27 5.33 -0.26
N MET A 152 -19.14 5.48 -1.57
CA MET A 152 -18.11 4.80 -2.37
C MET A 152 -17.35 5.85 -3.17
N THR A 153 -16.03 5.72 -3.29
CA THR A 153 -15.22 6.68 -4.07
C THR A 153 -15.43 6.50 -5.57
N GLY A 154 -15.17 7.55 -6.35
CA GLY A 154 -14.89 7.42 -7.78
C GLY A 154 -13.47 6.91 -8.02
N ASP A 155 -13.14 6.70 -9.30
CA ASP A 155 -11.75 6.52 -9.76
C ASP A 155 -11.09 7.89 -9.84
N GLU A 156 -10.28 8.22 -8.83
CA GLU A 156 -9.67 9.54 -8.71
C GLU A 156 -8.36 9.50 -7.94
N VAL A 157 -7.48 10.45 -8.23
CA VAL A 157 -6.34 10.75 -7.38
C VAL A 157 -6.72 11.89 -6.42
N VAL A 158 -6.21 11.88 -5.20
CA VAL A 158 -6.43 12.94 -4.21
C VAL A 158 -5.11 13.39 -3.59
N GLY A 159 -5.02 14.66 -3.21
CA GLY A 159 -3.91 15.14 -2.37
C GLY A 159 -4.01 14.59 -0.95
N ILE A 160 -2.89 14.18 -0.38
CA ILE A 160 -2.81 13.66 1.00
C ILE A 160 -1.89 14.47 1.89
N GLN A 161 -2.18 14.43 3.19
CA GLN A 161 -1.42 15.11 4.23
C GLN A 161 -1.09 14.15 5.37
N VAL A 162 0.16 14.16 5.83
CA VAL A 162 0.59 13.40 7.01
C VAL A 162 0.02 14.07 8.26
N ALA A 163 -0.84 13.35 8.99
CA ALA A 163 -1.51 13.86 10.18
C ALA A 163 -0.71 13.61 11.47
N ASP A 164 0.12 12.56 11.51
CA ASP A 164 1.02 12.26 12.63
C ASP A 164 2.48 12.09 12.14
N PRO A 165 3.23 13.19 11.95
CA PRO A 165 4.58 13.15 11.37
C PRO A 165 5.63 12.48 12.28
N ASN A 166 5.31 12.24 13.55
CA ASN A 166 6.23 11.58 14.48
C ASN A 166 6.07 10.05 14.44
N ASN A 167 5.00 9.54 13.84
CA ASN A 167 4.76 8.11 13.73
C ASN A 167 5.74 7.48 12.74
N HIS A 168 6.40 6.38 13.16
CA HIS A 168 7.41 5.69 12.35
C HIS A 168 6.85 5.21 11.00
N LEU A 169 5.58 4.77 10.96
CA LEU A 169 4.92 4.24 9.76
C LEU A 169 4.89 5.24 8.59
N VAL A 170 4.85 6.54 8.86
CA VAL A 170 4.72 7.58 7.84
C VAL A 170 6.00 8.37 7.58
N LYS A 171 7.14 7.98 8.17
CA LYS A 171 8.42 8.67 7.96
C LYS A 171 8.80 8.79 6.48
N GLY A 172 8.53 7.76 5.67
CA GLY A 172 8.79 7.77 4.23
C GLY A 172 7.94 8.74 3.42
N PHE A 173 6.77 9.15 3.94
CA PHE A 173 5.88 10.12 3.28
C PHE A 173 6.38 11.56 3.44
N LEU A 174 7.18 11.84 4.46
CA LEU A 174 7.57 13.22 4.85
C LEU A 174 8.55 13.90 3.89
N PRO A 175 9.63 13.24 3.40
CA PRO A 175 10.53 13.88 2.44
C PRO A 175 9.79 14.31 1.18
N ALA A 176 8.89 13.45 0.69
CA ALA A 176 8.04 13.71 -0.46
C ALA A 176 7.09 14.91 -0.21
N ALA A 177 6.42 14.93 0.95
CA ALA A 177 5.43 15.96 1.30
C ALA A 177 6.00 17.37 1.47
N LYS A 178 7.32 17.53 1.63
CA LYS A 178 7.96 18.85 1.76
C LYS A 178 8.15 19.55 0.42
N LEU A 179 8.15 18.82 -0.69
CA LEU A 179 8.59 19.33 -1.99
C LEU A 179 7.47 19.37 -3.02
N ALA A 180 6.52 18.45 -2.94
CA ALA A 180 5.28 18.45 -3.71
C ALA A 180 4.17 17.80 -2.88
N GLU A 181 2.91 18.19 -3.10
CA GLU A 181 1.78 17.53 -2.42
C GLU A 181 1.73 16.05 -2.83
N PRO A 182 1.91 15.09 -1.90
CA PRO A 182 1.84 13.68 -2.24
C PRO A 182 0.43 13.35 -2.70
N LEU A 183 0.36 12.56 -3.76
CA LEU A 183 -0.88 12.16 -4.38
C LEU A 183 -1.17 10.71 -4.07
N TRP A 184 -2.45 10.39 -3.95
CA TRP A 184 -2.91 9.06 -3.60
C TRP A 184 -4.07 8.66 -4.49
N TRP A 185 -3.93 7.52 -5.15
CA TRP A 185 -4.98 7.00 -6.02
C TRP A 185 -6.01 6.21 -5.22
N LEU A 186 -7.28 6.50 -5.51
CA LEU A 186 -8.44 5.79 -5.03
C LEU A 186 -9.06 5.09 -6.24
N GLU A 187 -9.12 3.77 -6.18
CA GLU A 187 -9.85 3.02 -7.19
C GLU A 187 -11.35 3.32 -7.06
N SER A 188 -12.07 3.19 -8.17
CA SER A 188 -13.54 3.24 -8.14
C SER A 188 -14.05 2.29 -7.07
N SER A 189 -15.00 2.75 -6.27
CA SER A 189 -15.65 1.97 -5.23
C SER A 189 -14.83 1.72 -3.97
N SER A 190 -13.76 2.48 -3.68
CA SER A 190 -13.04 2.37 -2.40
C SER A 190 -13.92 2.79 -1.22
N TYR A 191 -13.69 2.24 -0.03
CA TYR A 191 -14.55 2.42 1.16
C TYR A 191 -14.04 3.51 2.13
N PRO A 192 -14.65 4.71 2.17
CA PRO A 192 -14.24 5.75 3.10
C PRO A 192 -14.43 5.35 4.56
N ILE A 193 -13.42 5.67 5.37
CA ILE A 193 -13.28 5.21 6.75
C ILE A 193 -14.02 6.16 7.69
N GLU A 194 -15.07 5.70 8.34
CA GLU A 194 -15.65 6.40 9.49
C GLU A 194 -14.99 5.91 10.79
N ILE A 195 -14.47 6.86 11.56
CA ILE A 195 -13.85 6.59 12.85
C ILE A 195 -14.92 6.69 13.94
N VAL A 196 -15.24 5.55 14.55
CA VAL A 196 -16.20 5.43 15.65
C VAL A 196 -15.52 5.84 16.96
N ASP A 197 -14.35 5.26 17.25
CA ASP A 197 -13.57 5.55 18.44
C ASP A 197 -12.48 6.60 18.14
N LYS A 198 -12.86 7.87 18.26
CA LYS A 198 -11.97 9.02 18.01
C LYS A 198 -10.84 9.17 19.02
N GLN A 199 -10.89 8.44 20.14
CA GLN A 199 -9.86 8.52 21.17
C GLN A 199 -8.72 7.53 20.90
N ASN A 200 -9.04 6.32 20.44
CA ASN A 200 -8.06 5.25 20.29
C ASN A 200 -7.68 4.97 18.83
N VAL A 201 -8.44 5.45 17.85
CA VAL A 201 -8.06 5.34 16.43
C VAL A 201 -7.27 6.58 16.02
N ARG A 202 -6.03 6.35 15.61
CA ARG A 202 -5.13 7.40 15.11
C ARG A 202 -5.21 7.47 13.60
N VAL A 203 -5.38 8.67 13.06
CA VAL A 203 -5.26 8.92 11.63
C VAL A 203 -3.83 9.33 11.33
N LEU A 204 -3.16 8.57 10.49
CA LEU A 204 -1.77 8.80 10.10
C LEU A 204 -1.69 9.66 8.83
N ILE A 205 -2.64 9.46 7.91
CA ILE A 205 -2.73 10.20 6.64
C ILE A 205 -4.18 10.61 6.42
N ARG A 206 -4.37 11.86 6.01
CA ARG A 206 -5.67 12.45 5.66
C ARG A 206 -5.69 12.94 4.21
N SER A 207 -6.89 13.16 3.67
CA SER A 207 -7.12 13.93 2.46
C SER A 207 -8.31 14.87 2.64
N LYS A 208 -8.06 16.17 2.45
CA LYS A 208 -9.14 17.17 2.46
C LYS A 208 -10.17 16.93 1.38
N GLU A 209 -9.74 16.50 0.18
CA GLU A 209 -10.63 16.20 -0.95
C GLU A 209 -11.60 15.06 -0.60
N LEU A 210 -11.09 13.98 0.02
CA LEU A 210 -11.92 12.89 0.52
C LEU A 210 -12.95 13.38 1.54
N GLY A 211 -12.55 14.20 2.51
CA GLY A 211 -13.45 14.74 3.52
C GLY A 211 -14.58 15.59 2.91
N GLN A 212 -14.28 16.38 1.88
CA GLN A 212 -15.26 17.23 1.19
C GLN A 212 -16.26 16.39 0.39
N LYS A 213 -15.77 15.46 -0.44
CA LYS A 213 -16.57 14.64 -1.35
C LYS A 213 -17.33 13.52 -0.64
N TYR A 214 -16.65 12.79 0.24
CA TYR A 214 -17.12 11.52 0.79
C TYR A 214 -17.37 11.54 2.30
N LYS A 215 -17.21 12.69 2.97
CA LYS A 215 -17.50 12.89 4.41
C LYS A 215 -16.61 12.11 5.38
N SER A 216 -15.57 11.46 4.87
CA SER A 216 -14.51 10.81 5.64
C SER A 216 -13.18 11.22 5.02
N ASP A 217 -12.26 11.76 5.82
CA ASP A 217 -10.99 12.29 5.35
C ASP A 217 -9.79 11.36 5.62
N ALA A 218 -10.00 10.25 6.34
CA ALA A 218 -8.93 9.32 6.69
C ALA A 218 -8.52 8.45 5.49
N VAL A 219 -7.22 8.39 5.22
CA VAL A 219 -6.59 7.56 4.17
C VAL A 219 -5.89 6.35 4.78
N LEU A 220 -5.12 6.59 5.86
CA LEU A 220 -4.40 5.56 6.60
C LEU A 220 -4.64 5.77 8.09
N ILE A 221 -5.07 4.72 8.77
CA ILE A 221 -5.32 4.72 10.21
C ILE A 221 -4.56 3.60 10.91
N THR A 222 -4.37 3.75 12.21
CA THR A 222 -3.92 2.65 13.07
C THR A 222 -4.57 2.73 14.44
N PHE A 223 -4.75 1.58 15.07
CA PHE A 223 -5.18 1.48 16.47
C PHE A 223 -4.60 0.23 17.12
N ASP A 224 -4.39 0.31 18.43
CA ASP A 224 -3.90 -0.81 19.22
C ASP A 224 -5.08 -1.68 19.68
N CYS A 225 -4.85 -2.98 19.79
CA CYS A 225 -5.81 -3.92 20.35
C CYS A 225 -5.06 -5.03 21.10
N GLY A 226 -5.28 -5.11 22.42
CA GLY A 226 -4.48 -5.97 23.29
C GLY A 226 -2.99 -5.63 23.20
N LYS A 227 -2.17 -6.61 22.83
CA LYS A 227 -0.71 -6.46 22.68
C LYS A 227 -0.26 -6.12 21.26
N GLY A 228 -1.18 -6.21 20.29
CA GLY A 228 -0.95 -5.99 18.87
C GLY A 228 -1.57 -4.70 18.36
N ASN A 229 -1.53 -4.53 17.04
CA ASN A 229 -2.06 -3.35 16.38
C ASN A 229 -2.69 -3.67 15.03
N VAL A 230 -3.61 -2.80 14.61
CA VAL A 230 -4.25 -2.82 13.30
C VAL A 230 -3.81 -1.59 12.52
N ILE A 231 -3.52 -1.78 11.24
CA ILE A 231 -3.33 -0.70 10.27
C ILE A 231 -4.33 -0.91 9.14
N HIS A 232 -4.98 0.16 8.72
CA HIS A 232 -5.95 0.10 7.62
C HIS A 232 -5.78 1.26 6.67
N MET A 233 -5.85 0.94 5.38
CA MET A 233 -5.71 1.88 4.29
C MET A 233 -6.94 1.82 3.38
N ILE A 234 -7.43 2.99 2.96
CA ILE A 234 -8.62 3.11 2.10
C ILE A 234 -8.42 2.50 0.71
N SER A 235 -7.20 2.39 0.20
CA SER A 235 -6.88 1.92 -1.15
C SER A 235 -5.98 0.69 -1.16
N HIS A 236 -5.61 0.25 -2.36
CA HIS A 236 -4.71 -0.86 -2.62
C HIS A 236 -3.23 -0.50 -2.48
N PHE A 237 -2.39 -1.50 -2.15
CA PHE A 237 -0.93 -1.32 -2.01
C PHE A 237 -0.20 -1.35 -3.36
N TYR A 238 -0.62 -2.24 -4.27
CA TYR A 238 0.10 -2.49 -5.51
C TYR A 238 -0.21 -1.47 -6.62
N LEU A 239 -1.44 -1.00 -6.60
CA LEU A 239 -2.07 -0.24 -7.66
C LEU A 239 -1.96 1.26 -7.31
N GLN A 240 -1.05 1.95 -7.99
CA GLN A 240 -0.84 3.40 -7.81
C GLN A 240 -0.81 4.08 -9.18
N ARG A 241 -1.93 4.69 -9.56
CA ARG A 241 -1.95 5.66 -10.66
C ARG A 241 -1.41 6.98 -10.14
N THR A 242 -0.53 7.58 -10.92
CA THR A 242 0.03 8.88 -10.61
C THR A 242 -0.57 9.92 -11.52
N GLU A 243 -1.15 10.98 -10.94
CA GLU A 243 -1.46 12.20 -11.66
C GLU A 243 -0.29 13.19 -11.58
N THR A 244 -0.11 14.01 -12.61
CA THR A 244 0.86 15.10 -12.57
C THR A 244 0.15 16.43 -12.35
N ARG A 245 -0.07 16.80 -11.08
CA ARG A 245 -0.70 18.08 -10.71
C ARG A 245 0.27 19.26 -10.67
N GLU A 246 1.48 19.01 -10.20
CA GLU A 246 2.53 20.02 -10.10
C GLU A 246 3.61 19.76 -11.16
N GLN A 247 4.33 20.81 -11.55
CA GLN A 247 5.46 20.70 -12.49
C GLN A 247 6.51 19.68 -11.99
N ARG A 248 6.69 19.57 -10.67
CA ARG A 248 7.60 18.58 -10.07
C ARG A 248 7.24 17.14 -10.41
N HIS A 249 5.94 16.80 -10.48
CA HIS A 249 5.50 15.43 -10.77
C HIS A 249 5.91 14.95 -12.17
N GLN A 250 6.18 15.87 -13.08
CA GLN A 250 6.65 15.59 -14.46
C GLN A 250 8.18 15.50 -14.56
N MET A 251 8.92 15.83 -13.48
CA MET A 251 10.37 15.72 -13.46
C MET A 251 10.82 14.25 -13.45
N SER A 252 12.12 14.02 -13.56
CA SER A 252 12.70 12.67 -13.61
C SER A 252 12.77 12.01 -12.23
N ALA A 253 12.90 10.68 -12.23
CA ALA A 253 13.30 9.89 -11.06
C ALA A 253 14.62 10.38 -10.42
N GLU A 254 15.60 10.78 -11.24
CA GLU A 254 16.86 11.35 -10.76
C GLU A 254 16.61 12.62 -9.94
N GLN A 255 15.72 13.50 -10.41
CA GLN A 255 15.36 14.71 -9.68
C GLN A 255 14.70 14.39 -8.33
N TYR A 256 13.81 13.39 -8.27
CA TYR A 256 13.24 12.93 -6.99
C TYR A 256 14.32 12.47 -6.02
N ALA A 257 15.28 11.66 -6.47
CA ALA A 257 16.37 11.17 -5.64
C ALA A 257 17.29 12.31 -5.14
N MET A 258 17.53 13.34 -5.95
CA MET A 258 18.25 14.54 -5.51
C MET A 258 17.46 15.30 -4.45
N ASP A 259 16.17 15.49 -4.68
CA ASP A 259 15.24 16.24 -3.85
C ASP A 259 15.09 15.64 -2.43
N VAL A 260 15.07 14.31 -2.32
CA VAL A 260 15.05 13.60 -1.02
C VAL A 260 16.45 13.38 -0.42
N ASN A 261 17.50 13.95 -1.01
CA ASN A 261 18.89 13.82 -0.59
C ASN A 261 19.37 12.36 -0.48
N ALA A 262 19.04 11.55 -1.50
CA ALA A 262 19.42 10.15 -1.55
C ALA A 262 20.94 9.94 -1.65
N SER A 263 21.41 8.73 -1.38
CA SER A 263 22.82 8.39 -1.60
C SER A 263 23.21 8.46 -3.10
N GLU A 264 24.50 8.64 -3.40
CA GLU A 264 25.01 8.66 -4.78
C GLU A 264 24.70 7.36 -5.54
N GLY A 265 24.70 6.21 -4.84
CA GLY A 265 24.32 4.93 -5.42
C GLY A 265 22.87 4.92 -5.90
N VAL A 266 21.96 5.47 -5.09
CA VAL A 266 20.53 5.55 -5.45
C VAL A 266 20.28 6.60 -6.52
N LYS A 267 20.96 7.76 -6.48
CA LYS A 267 20.88 8.75 -7.58
C LYS A 267 21.30 8.16 -8.92
N LYS A 268 22.38 7.38 -8.93
CA LYS A 268 22.84 6.67 -10.13
C LYS A 268 21.79 5.66 -10.62
N LEU A 269 21.23 4.86 -9.71
CA LEU A 269 20.15 3.93 -10.03
C LEU A 269 18.93 4.65 -10.66
N SER A 270 18.50 5.76 -10.05
CA SER A 270 17.38 6.57 -10.55
C SER A 270 17.65 7.16 -11.94
N LYS A 271 18.91 7.50 -12.24
CA LYS A 271 19.31 8.00 -13.55
C LYS A 271 19.33 6.91 -14.62
N GLU A 272 19.71 5.69 -14.25
CA GLU A 272 19.74 4.53 -15.13
C GLU A 272 18.33 4.01 -15.47
N ALA A 273 17.38 4.19 -14.55
CA ALA A 273 15.96 3.91 -14.73
C ALA A 273 15.29 4.93 -15.67
N LYS A 274 15.58 4.81 -16.98
CA LYS A 274 15.04 5.67 -18.04
C LYS A 274 13.50 5.64 -18.02
N ASN A 275 12.89 6.79 -18.35
CA ASN A 275 11.44 6.99 -18.51
C ASN A 275 10.60 6.95 -17.21
N LEU A 276 11.23 6.89 -16.04
CA LEU A 276 10.49 7.04 -14.77
C LEU A 276 10.28 8.51 -14.40
N SER A 277 9.02 8.85 -14.12
CA SER A 277 8.65 10.17 -13.59
C SER A 277 8.86 10.25 -12.08
N TYR A 278 9.01 11.47 -11.59
CA TYR A 278 9.05 11.82 -10.18
C TYR A 278 7.87 11.21 -9.44
N ALA A 279 6.66 11.33 -9.98
CA ALA A 279 5.44 10.82 -9.33
C ALA A 279 5.46 9.29 -9.17
N LYS A 280 5.89 8.54 -10.20
CA LYS A 280 5.99 7.07 -10.13
C LYS A 280 6.96 6.62 -9.04
N VAL A 281 8.13 7.25 -8.95
CA VAL A 281 9.11 6.95 -7.90
C VAL A 281 8.63 7.41 -6.53
N GLN A 282 7.98 8.57 -6.43
CA GLN A 282 7.40 9.06 -5.19
C GLN A 282 6.39 8.08 -4.60
N SER A 283 5.44 7.55 -5.40
CA SER A 283 4.49 6.56 -4.88
C SER A 283 5.18 5.27 -4.46
N THR A 284 6.05 4.71 -5.31
CA THR A 284 6.71 3.43 -5.01
C THR A 284 7.66 3.54 -3.83
N ALA A 285 8.39 4.65 -3.67
CA ALA A 285 9.22 4.92 -2.48
C ALA A 285 8.37 5.03 -1.21
N THR A 286 7.22 5.69 -1.31
CA THR A 286 6.28 5.84 -0.20
C THR A 286 5.71 4.49 0.26
N SER A 287 5.23 3.68 -0.69
CA SER A 287 4.74 2.32 -0.42
C SER A 287 5.84 1.42 0.13
N SER A 288 7.04 1.48 -0.45
CA SER A 288 8.20 0.70 0.01
C SER A 288 8.58 1.06 1.44
N ALA A 289 8.64 2.36 1.75
CA ALA A 289 8.96 2.84 3.08
C ALA A 289 7.90 2.44 4.10
N PHE A 290 6.62 2.49 3.76
CA PHE A 290 5.57 1.97 4.64
C PHE A 290 5.84 0.51 5.01
N ILE A 291 6.08 -0.36 4.02
CA ILE A 291 6.33 -1.81 4.22
C ILE A 291 7.60 -2.06 5.02
N TYR A 292 8.69 -1.36 4.72
CA TYR A 292 9.92 -1.54 5.49
C TYR A 292 9.78 -1.07 6.93
N ASN A 293 9.12 0.07 7.17
CA ASN A 293 9.00 0.67 8.50
C ASN A 293 8.18 -0.19 9.46
N HIS A 294 7.01 -0.67 9.06
CA HIS A 294 6.20 -1.49 9.98
C HIS A 294 6.85 -2.86 10.24
N LEU A 295 7.54 -3.46 9.25
CA LEU A 295 8.29 -4.70 9.46
C LEU A 295 9.50 -4.49 10.36
N ALA A 296 10.24 -3.38 10.18
CA ALA A 296 11.36 -3.01 11.04
C ALA A 296 10.92 -2.82 12.50
N GLU A 297 9.87 -2.02 12.71
CA GLU A 297 9.27 -1.81 14.04
C GLU A 297 8.84 -3.14 14.65
N ARG A 298 8.18 -3.98 13.86
CA ARG A 298 7.69 -5.28 14.28
C ARG A 298 8.81 -6.20 14.72
N LEU A 299 9.80 -6.43 13.86
CA LEU A 299 10.90 -7.35 14.13
C LEU A 299 11.77 -6.87 15.30
N THR A 300 11.94 -5.56 15.44
CA THR A 300 12.68 -4.97 16.57
C THR A 300 11.99 -5.30 17.88
N LYS A 301 10.66 -5.15 17.97
CA LYS A 301 9.88 -5.44 19.17
C LYS A 301 9.97 -6.90 19.65
N TYR A 302 10.16 -7.86 18.74
CA TYR A 302 10.22 -9.29 19.09
C TYR A 302 11.63 -9.85 19.24
N LYS A 303 12.66 -9.12 18.78
CA LYS A 303 14.07 -9.48 19.04
C LYS A 303 14.69 -8.73 20.22
N SER A 304 14.00 -7.73 20.78
CA SER A 304 14.37 -6.99 22.01
C SER A 304 13.91 -7.72 23.27
#